data_AF-A0A251WBQ1-F1
#
_entry.id   AF-A0A251WBQ1-F1
#
_cell.length_a   1.000
_cell.length_b   1.000
_cell.length_c   1.000
_cell.angle_alpha   90.00
_cell.angle_beta   90.00
_cell.angle_gamma   90.00
#
_symmetry.space_group_name_H-M   'P 1'
#
loop_
_entity.id
_entity.type
_entity.pdbx_description
1 polymer ?
#
loop_
_entity_poly.entity_id
_entity_poly.type
_entity_poly.pdbx_seq_one_letter_code
_entity_poly.pdbx_strand_id
1 'polypeptide(L)'
;PDSGLYWYYLRSTGKLRTEGWVAGELVRFNSSNQTYGTLAGSSDDVINIRSAPSLKGNVVHTGVVGDLVTVGRSSRDAGYRWYYVTYPNGSKGWVREDLISVWPQGCIITCPTN
;
A
#
# COMPACT_ATOMS: atom_id res chain seq x y z
N PRO A 1 0.45 31.11 26.52
CA PRO A 1 1.08 29.77 26.49
C PRO A 1 0.24 28.89 25.56
N ASP A 2 0.61 28.87 24.28
CA ASP A 2 -0.16 28.21 23.24
C ASP A 2 -0.19 26.70 23.52
N SER A 3 -1.41 26.16 23.58
CA SER A 3 -1.70 24.74 23.68
C SER A 3 -0.84 23.99 22.67
N GLY A 4 0.09 23.14 23.13
CA GLY A 4 1.08 22.40 22.35
C GLY A 4 0.49 21.35 21.40
N LEU A 5 -0.47 21.76 20.58
CA LEU A 5 -1.10 20.99 19.52
C LEU A 5 -0.18 21.04 18.31
N TYR A 6 0.63 20.01 18.18
CA TYR A 6 1.39 19.77 16.96
C TYR A 6 0.42 19.45 15.83
N TRP A 7 0.65 20.03 14.64
CA TRP A 7 -0.11 19.74 13.44
C TRP A 7 0.80 19.12 12.39
N TYR A 8 0.30 18.12 11.66
CA TYR A 8 1.02 17.50 10.55
C TYR A 8 0.36 17.87 9.24
N TYR A 9 1.15 18.36 8.27
CA TYR A 9 0.68 18.54 6.90
C TYR A 9 0.78 17.22 6.16
N LEU A 10 -0.36 16.71 5.68
CA LEU A 10 -0.45 15.46 4.93
C LEU A 10 -0.77 15.74 3.47
N ARG A 11 -0.19 14.94 2.59
CA ARG A 11 -0.52 14.90 1.17
C ARG A 11 -0.78 13.45 0.78
N SER A 12 -2.04 13.10 0.53
CA SER A 12 -2.41 11.76 0.08
C SER A 12 -2.00 11.56 -1.37
N THR A 13 -1.13 10.58 -1.63
CA THR A 13 -0.78 10.14 -2.98
C THR A 13 -1.72 9.02 -3.41
N GLY A 14 -2.90 9.40 -3.92
CA GLY A 14 -3.95 8.49 -4.42
C GLY A 14 -4.99 9.22 -5.26
N LYS A 15 -6.07 8.53 -5.68
CA LYS A 15 -7.13 9.10 -6.55
C LYS A 15 -7.78 10.38 -5.99
N LEU A 16 -7.80 10.55 -4.67
CA LEU A 16 -8.47 11.68 -4.02
C LEU A 16 -7.57 12.91 -3.79
N ARG A 17 -6.26 12.85 -4.12
CA ARG A 17 -5.25 13.93 -3.98
C ARG A 17 -5.60 14.97 -2.90
N THR A 18 -5.93 14.50 -1.70
CA THR A 18 -6.34 15.39 -0.62
C THR A 18 -5.11 15.74 0.20
N GLU A 19 -4.93 17.04 0.44
CA GLU A 19 -3.88 17.56 1.31
C GLU A 19 -4.50 18.45 2.38
N GLY A 20 -3.83 18.55 3.52
CA GLY A 20 -4.34 19.34 4.64
C GLY A 20 -3.61 19.08 5.94
N TRP A 21 -4.01 19.83 6.96
CA TRP A 21 -3.47 19.72 8.30
C TRP A 21 -4.30 18.77 9.14
N VAL A 22 -3.65 17.83 9.83
CA VAL A 22 -4.27 16.97 10.83
C VAL A 22 -3.68 17.29 12.21
N ALA A 23 -4.54 17.34 13.23
CA ALA A 23 -4.10 17.51 14.60
C ALA A 23 -3.28 16.29 15.03
N GLY A 24 -2.11 16.51 15.63
CA GLY A 24 -1.15 15.46 15.95
C GLY A 24 -1.66 14.44 16.96
N GLU A 25 -2.62 14.83 17.80
CA GLU A 25 -3.32 13.91 18.71
C GLU A 25 -4.16 12.83 17.99
N LEU A 26 -4.56 13.11 16.73
CA LEU A 26 -5.27 12.17 15.87
C LEU A 26 -4.30 11.28 15.06
N VAL A 27 -3.01 11.62 15.05
CA VAL A 27 -1.99 10.84 14.37
C VAL A 27 -1.42 9.81 15.34
N ARG A 28 -1.34 8.56 14.89
CA ARG A 28 -0.63 7.49 15.59
C ARG A 28 0.51 7.03 14.69
N PHE A 29 1.74 7.31 15.09
CA PHE A 29 2.92 6.76 14.44
C PHE A 29 3.15 5.35 14.99
N ASN A 30 2.74 4.34 14.24
CA ASN A 30 3.15 2.98 14.54
C ASN A 30 4.41 2.67 13.74
N SER A 31 5.56 2.62 14.41
CA SER A 31 6.82 2.18 13.80
C SER A 31 6.72 0.68 13.52
N SER A 32 6.11 0.32 12.40
CA SER A 32 6.06 -1.06 11.95
C SER A 32 7.25 -1.33 11.03
N ASN A 33 7.92 -2.47 11.21
CA ASN A 33 8.81 -3.04 10.19
C ASN A 33 8.04 -3.55 8.96
N GLN A 34 6.73 -3.29 8.90
CA GLN A 34 5.87 -3.63 7.79
C GLN A 34 6.16 -2.70 6.62
N THR A 35 6.56 -3.27 5.50
CA THR A 35 6.64 -2.55 4.23
C THR A 35 5.24 -2.40 3.67
N TYR A 36 4.91 -1.24 3.11
CA TYR A 36 3.66 -1.01 2.40
C TYR A 36 3.95 -0.69 0.94
N GLY A 37 2.90 -0.73 0.14
CA GLY A 37 2.92 -0.27 -1.21
C GLY A 37 1.52 0.04 -1.70
N THR A 38 1.45 0.61 -2.89
CA THR A 38 0.20 0.81 -3.61
C THR A 38 0.25 0.10 -4.95
N LEU A 39 -0.88 -0.42 -5.41
CA LEU A 39 -0.96 -0.94 -6.76
C LEU A 39 -0.72 0.18 -7.77
N ALA A 40 0.06 -0.13 -8.81
CA ALA A 40 0.51 0.82 -9.83
C ALA A 40 0.04 0.36 -11.22
N GLY A 41 -0.21 1.34 -12.10
CA GLY A 41 -0.72 1.14 -13.45
C GLY A 41 -1.44 2.39 -13.95
N SER A 42 -2.19 2.26 -15.03
CA SER A 42 -3.09 3.28 -15.55
C SER A 42 -4.39 3.34 -14.72
N SER A 43 -5.08 4.49 -14.71
CA SER A 43 -6.24 4.74 -13.82
C SER A 43 -7.39 3.72 -13.91
N ASP A 44 -7.50 3.03 -15.04
CA ASP A 44 -8.56 2.06 -15.37
C ASP A 44 -8.05 0.61 -15.38
N ASP A 45 -6.79 0.38 -15.02
CA ASP A 45 -6.21 -0.95 -14.98
C ASP A 45 -6.78 -1.76 -13.80
N VAL A 46 -7.14 -3.00 -14.08
CA VAL A 46 -7.45 -4.01 -13.07
C VAL A 46 -6.22 -4.87 -12.84
N ILE A 47 -5.73 -4.88 -11.61
CA ILE A 47 -4.50 -5.55 -11.23
C ILE A 47 -4.81 -6.94 -10.66
N ASN A 48 -4.30 -7.96 -11.33
CA ASN A 48 -4.50 -9.35 -10.91
C ASN A 48 -3.59 -9.72 -9.75
N ILE A 49 -4.18 -10.26 -8.69
CA ILE A 49 -3.49 -10.85 -7.55
C ILE A 49 -3.61 -12.37 -7.67
N ARG A 50 -2.46 -13.05 -7.74
CA ARG A 50 -2.37 -14.46 -8.10
C ARG A 50 -2.06 -15.36 -6.91
N SER A 51 -2.47 -16.62 -6.99
CA SER A 51 -2.19 -17.63 -5.95
C SER A 51 -0.71 -17.99 -5.85
N ALA A 52 0.05 -17.83 -6.94
CA ALA A 52 1.47 -18.15 -7.06
C ALA A 52 2.23 -16.98 -7.73
N PRO A 53 3.55 -16.83 -7.48
CA PRO A 53 4.38 -15.81 -8.10
C PRO A 53 4.72 -16.21 -9.54
N SER A 54 3.71 -16.35 -10.40
CA SER A 54 3.87 -16.81 -11.77
C SER A 54 2.69 -16.35 -12.62
N LEU A 55 2.92 -16.17 -13.91
CA LEU A 55 1.86 -15.88 -14.88
C LEU A 55 0.84 -17.03 -15.01
N LYS A 56 1.24 -18.25 -14.61
CA LYS A 56 0.37 -19.43 -14.58
C LYS A 56 -0.45 -19.56 -13.29
N GLY A 57 -0.17 -18.74 -12.28
CA GLY A 57 -0.95 -18.75 -11.03
C GLY A 57 -2.37 -18.26 -11.26
N ASN A 58 -3.35 -18.93 -10.66
CA ASN A 58 -4.76 -18.52 -10.75
C ASN A 58 -4.96 -17.13 -10.13
N VAL A 59 -5.81 -16.31 -10.73
CA VAL A 59 -6.22 -15.04 -10.13
C VAL A 59 -7.14 -15.34 -8.94
N VAL A 60 -6.73 -14.90 -7.75
CA VAL A 60 -7.47 -15.11 -6.49
C VAL A 60 -8.12 -13.84 -5.98
N HIS A 61 -7.65 -12.68 -6.44
CA HIS A 61 -8.21 -11.38 -6.13
C HIS A 61 -7.84 -10.38 -7.23
N THR A 62 -8.54 -9.26 -7.29
CA THR A 62 -8.26 -8.16 -8.20
C THR A 62 -8.31 -6.85 -7.43
N GLY A 63 -7.34 -5.98 -7.64
CA GLY A 63 -7.33 -4.63 -7.10
C GLY A 63 -7.29 -3.58 -8.20
N VAL A 64 -7.38 -2.32 -7.81
CA VAL A 64 -7.28 -1.16 -8.70
C VAL A 64 -6.08 -0.30 -8.33
N VAL A 65 -5.64 0.55 -9.25
CA VAL A 65 -4.52 1.46 -9.02
C VAL A 65 -4.78 2.38 -7.84
N GLY A 66 -3.79 2.47 -6.95
CA GLY A 66 -3.84 3.21 -5.70
C GLY A 66 -4.30 2.39 -4.48
N ASP A 67 -4.74 1.15 -4.66
CA ASP A 67 -5.09 0.28 -3.54
C ASP A 67 -3.89 0.05 -2.61
N LEU A 68 -4.11 0.29 -1.32
CA LEU A 68 -3.10 0.11 -0.28
C LEU A 68 -2.93 -1.36 0.07
N VAL A 69 -1.68 -1.82 0.10
CA VAL A 69 -1.32 -3.17 0.52
C VAL A 69 -0.12 -3.15 1.45
N THR A 70 -0.04 -4.17 2.31
CA THR A 70 1.21 -4.53 2.97
C THR A 70 2.01 -5.45 2.07
N VAL A 71 3.32 -5.22 1.99
CA VAL A 71 4.26 -5.96 1.16
C VAL A 71 5.09 -6.88 2.06
N GLY A 72 4.99 -8.18 1.80
CA GLY A 72 5.75 -9.20 2.51
C GLY A 72 6.93 -9.71 1.68
N ARG A 73 7.07 -11.03 1.62
CA ARG A 73 8.15 -11.70 0.88
C ARG A 73 8.08 -11.44 -0.63
N SER A 74 9.23 -11.54 -1.29
CA SER A 74 9.34 -11.51 -2.75
C SER A 74 9.85 -12.84 -3.31
N SER A 75 9.48 -13.14 -4.55
CA SER A 75 10.01 -14.28 -5.32
C SER A 75 10.34 -13.83 -6.75
N ARG A 76 11.22 -14.54 -7.45
CA ARG A 76 11.47 -14.33 -8.89
C ARG A 76 11.03 -15.57 -9.67
N ASP A 77 10.26 -15.38 -10.73
CA ASP A 77 9.84 -16.43 -11.66
C ASP A 77 9.68 -15.84 -13.06
N ALA A 78 10.06 -16.62 -14.08
CA ALA A 78 9.87 -16.27 -15.50
C ALA A 78 10.31 -14.84 -15.87
N GLY A 79 11.42 -14.36 -15.29
CA GLY A 79 11.99 -13.04 -15.57
C GLY A 79 11.40 -11.87 -14.75
N TYR A 80 10.36 -12.10 -13.96
CA TYR A 80 9.73 -11.06 -13.14
C TYR A 80 9.96 -11.30 -11.66
N ARG A 81 10.12 -10.23 -10.89
CA ARG A 81 9.94 -10.28 -9.44
C ARG A 81 8.45 -10.16 -9.10
N TRP A 82 8.05 -10.89 -8.09
CA TRP A 82 6.72 -10.94 -7.53
C TRP A 82 6.78 -10.59 -6.06
N TYR A 83 5.77 -9.88 -5.58
CA TYR A 83 5.62 -9.50 -4.18
C TYR A 83 4.37 -10.14 -3.62
N TYR A 84 4.49 -10.74 -2.44
CA TYR A 84 3.35 -11.24 -1.71
C TYR A 84 2.72 -10.08 -0.94
N VAL A 85 1.45 -9.79 -1.25
CA VAL A 85 0.73 -8.65 -0.70
C VAL A 85 -0.45 -9.11 0.16
N THR A 86 -0.75 -8.33 1.19
CA THR A 86 -1.95 -8.51 2.01
C THR A 86 -2.72 -7.19 2.08
N TYR A 87 -4.01 -7.27 1.74
CA TYR A 87 -4.96 -6.17 1.80
C TYR A 87 -5.51 -5.99 3.22
N PRO A 88 -6.01 -4.80 3.58
CA PRO A 88 -6.65 -4.56 4.88
C PRO A 88 -7.83 -5.50 5.17
N ASN A 89 -8.55 -5.94 4.13
CA ASN A 89 -9.66 -6.89 4.25
C ASN A 89 -9.21 -8.36 4.44
N GLY A 90 -7.90 -8.63 4.56
CA GLY A 90 -7.34 -9.96 4.73
C GLY A 90 -7.08 -10.74 3.42
N SER A 91 -7.51 -10.22 2.27
CA SER A 91 -7.20 -10.81 0.96
C SER A 91 -5.70 -10.77 0.72
N LYS A 92 -5.14 -11.82 0.10
CA LYS A 92 -3.70 -11.95 -0.08
C LYS A 92 -3.33 -12.72 -1.33
N GLY A 93 -2.15 -12.45 -1.87
CA GLY A 93 -1.60 -13.19 -3.00
C GLY A 93 -0.39 -12.49 -3.59
N TRP A 94 -0.06 -12.82 -4.83
CA TRP A 94 1.13 -12.35 -5.52
C TRP A 94 0.80 -11.33 -6.59
N VAL A 95 1.51 -10.21 -6.56
CA VAL A 95 1.49 -9.18 -7.60
C VAL A 95 2.87 -9.03 -8.21
N ARG A 96 2.93 -8.66 -9.48
CA ARG A 96 4.18 -8.49 -10.23
C ARG A 96 4.81 -7.13 -9.93
N GLU A 97 6.13 -7.04 -10.00
CA GLU A 97 6.90 -5.84 -9.61
C GLU A 97 6.54 -4.56 -10.35
N ASP A 98 6.08 -4.66 -11.60
CA ASP A 98 5.68 -3.53 -12.43
C ASP A 98 4.28 -2.99 -12.10
N LEU A 99 3.48 -3.74 -11.33
CA LEU A 99 2.11 -3.39 -10.93
C LEU A 99 2.03 -2.98 -9.45
N ILE A 100 3.17 -2.71 -8.81
CA ILE A 100 3.22 -2.26 -7.42
C ILE A 100 4.31 -1.22 -7.20
N SER A 101 3.95 -0.13 -6.53
CA SER A 101 4.89 0.84 -5.98
C SER A 101 5.13 0.51 -4.52
N VAL A 102 6.27 -0.14 -4.22
CA VAL A 102 6.69 -0.43 -2.85
C VAL A 102 7.27 0.84 -2.24
N TRP A 103 6.75 1.24 -1.09
CA TRP A 103 7.21 2.45 -0.41
C TRP A 103 8.49 2.16 0.38
N PRO A 104 9.47 3.07 0.36
CA PRO A 104 10.66 2.92 1.19
C PRO A 104 10.26 2.81 2.66
N GLN A 105 10.96 1.97 3.41
CA GLN A 105 10.74 1.83 4.85
C GLN A 105 11.07 3.17 5.53
N GLY A 106 10.04 3.96 5.80
CA GLY A 106 10.12 5.29 6.41
C GLY A 106 8.72 5.80 6.68
N CYS A 107 8.45 6.16 7.95
CA CYS A 107 7.17 6.57 8.56
C CYS A 107 5.98 6.72 7.61
N ILE A 108 5.07 5.75 7.64
CA ILE A 108 3.74 5.88 7.03
C ILE A 108 2.80 6.43 8.09
N ILE A 109 2.22 7.58 7.80
CA ILE A 109 1.16 8.17 8.62
C ILE A 109 -0.13 7.44 8.27
N THR A 110 -0.54 6.51 9.13
CA THR A 110 -1.85 5.86 9.01
C THR A 110 -2.86 6.60 9.91
N CYS A 111 -4.04 6.91 9.36
CA CYS A 111 -5.15 7.42 10.17
C CYS A 111 -5.85 6.24 10.86
N PRO A 112 -6.18 6.32 12.16
CA PRO A 112 -6.99 5.30 12.80
C PRO A 112 -8.37 5.22 12.13
N THR A 113 -8.86 3.99 11.92
CA THR A 113 -10.26 3.75 11.56
C THR A 113 -11.03 3.54 12.86
N ASN A 114 -12.17 4.22 13.01
CA ASN A 114 -13.06 4.13 14.18
C ASN A 114 -13.71 2.75 14.29
#